data_AF-A0A951B0J9-F1
#
_entry.id   AF-A0A951B0J9-F1
#
_cell.length_a   1.000
_cell.length_b   1.000
_cell.length_c   1.000
_cell.angle_alpha   90.00
_cell.angle_beta   90.00
_cell.angle_gamma   90.00
#
_symmetry.space_group_name_H-M   'P 1'
#
loop_
_entity.id
_entity.type
_entity.pdbx_description
1 polymer ?
#
loop_
_entity_poly.entity_id
_entity_poly.type
_entity_poly.pdbx_seq_one_letter_code
_entity_poly.pdbx_strand_id
1 'polypeptide(L)' 'MRVADALTRDEVLRYSRHLILPEVGVEGQLKLKNSRVLCVGAGGLGSPLLMYLAATG' A
#
# COMPACT_ATOMS: atom_id res chain seq x y z
N MET A 1 -14.55 6.45 -9.39
CA MET A 1 -13.20 6.04 -8.97
C MET A 1 -13.11 4.53 -9.11
N ARG A 2 -12.10 3.98 -9.80
CA ARG A 2 -12.05 2.54 -10.12
C ARG A 2 -11.47 1.77 -8.94
N VAL A 3 -12.24 0.82 -8.41
CA VAL A 3 -11.78 -0.17 -7.43
C VAL A 3 -11.01 -1.24 -8.20
N ALA A 4 -9.85 -1.63 -7.69
CA ALA A 4 -9.10 -2.76 -8.20
C ALA A 4 -9.53 -4.03 -7.46
N ASP A 5 -9.98 -5.03 -8.21
CA ASP A 5 -10.41 -6.33 -7.69
C ASP A 5 -9.28 -7.36 -7.67
N ALA A 6 -8.14 -7.04 -8.30
CA ALA A 6 -6.98 -7.92 -8.38
C ALA A 6 -5.65 -7.14 -8.43
N LEU A 7 -4.58 -7.82 -8.01
CA LEU A 7 -3.20 -7.35 -8.18
C LEU A 7 -2.67 -7.81 -9.54
N THR A 8 -1.95 -6.91 -10.21
CA THR A 8 -1.18 -7.25 -11.41
C THR A 8 0.03 -8.12 -11.03
N ARG A 9 0.62 -8.79 -12.02
CA ARG A 9 1.82 -9.61 -11.79
C ARG A 9 2.97 -8.81 -11.18
N ASP A 10 3.17 -7.57 -11.63
CA ASP A 10 4.23 -6.70 -11.13
C ASP A 10 3.99 -6.28 -9.67
N GLU A 11 2.73 -6.04 -9.31
CA GLU A 11 2.34 -5.75 -7.91
C GLU A 11 2.52 -6.98 -7.02
N VAL A 12 2.17 -8.18 -7.49
CA VAL A 12 2.42 -9.43 -6.74
C VAL A 12 3.92 -9.61 -6.49
N LEU A 13 4.76 -9.34 -7.49
CA LEU A 13 6.22 -9.43 -7.32
C LEU A 13 6.74 -8.37 -6.34
N ARG A 14 6.29 -7.12 -6.48
CA ARG A 14 6.68 -5.99 -5.62
C ARG A 14 6.29 -6.20 -4.16
N TYR A 15 5.05 -6.64 -3.90
CA TYR A 15 4.50 -6.78 -2.54
C TYR A 15 4.61 -8.20 -1.98
N SER A 16 5.37 -9.10 -2.64
CA SER A 16 5.47 -10.52 -2.26
C SER A 16 5.75 -10.75 -0.76
N ARG A 17 6.61 -9.93 -0.14
CA ARG A 17 6.92 -10.00 1.29
C ARG A 17 5.81 -9.49 2.22
N HIS A 18 4.95 -8.60 1.73
CA HIS A 18 3.77 -8.17 2.48
C HIS A 18 2.63 -9.19 2.34
N LEU A 19 2.49 -9.81 1.17
CA LEU A 19 1.45 -10.81 0.90
C LEU A 19 1.56 -12.07 1.75
N ILE A 20 2.76 -12.41 2.23
CA ILE A 20 2.97 -13.57 3.12
C ILE A 20 2.61 -13.27 4.59
N LEU A 21 2.41 -12.00 4.97
CA LEU A 21 2.02 -11.64 6.33
C LEU A 21 0.57 -12.07 6.57
N PRO A 22 0.29 -12.89 7.61
CA PRO A 22 -1.05 -13.40 7.88
C PRO A 22 -2.12 -12.32 8.00
N GLU A 23 -1.76 -11.16 8.54
CA GLU A 23 -2.65 -10.03 8.82
C GLU A 23 -2.88 -9.14 7.59
N VAL A 24 -2.07 -9.27 6.54
CA VAL A 24 -2.17 -8.47 5.31
C VAL A 24 -2.77 -9.31 4.18
N GLY A 25 -2.04 -10.34 3.72
CA GLY A 25 -2.46 -11.16 2.58
C GLY A 25 -2.82 -10.34 1.32
N VAL A 26 -3.49 -10.99 0.37
CA VAL A 26 -3.95 -10.33 -0.86
C VAL A 26 -5.07 -9.32 -0.56
N GLU A 27 -5.99 -9.66 0.36
CA GLU A 27 -7.13 -8.82 0.69
C GLU A 27 -6.67 -7.48 1.32
N GLY A 28 -5.71 -7.52 2.25
CA GLY A 28 -5.14 -6.32 2.86
C GLY A 28 -4.40 -5.46 1.84
N GLN A 29 -3.62 -6.06 0.93
CA GLN A 29 -2.94 -5.31 -0.11
C GLN A 29 -3.93 -4.64 -1.09
N LEU A 30 -5.02 -5.31 -1.44
CA LEU A 30 -6.10 -4.71 -2.25
C LEU A 30 -6.80 -3.57 -1.52
N LYS A 31 -7.02 -3.68 -0.20
CA LYS A 31 -7.52 -2.57 0.62
C LYS A 31 -6.57 -1.38 0.58
N LEU A 32 -5.26 -1.59 0.74
CA LEU A 32 -4.25 -0.53 0.66
C LEU A 32 -4.24 0.14 -0.72
N LYS A 33 -4.22 -0.64 -1.81
CA LYS A 33 -4.27 -0.13 -3.20
C LYS A 33 -5.51 0.73 -3.48
N ASN A 34 -6.65 0.33 -2.92
CA ASN A 34 -7.92 1.06 -3.08
C ASN A 34 -8.09 2.23 -2.09
N SER A 35 -7.22 2.33 -1.08
CA SER A 35 -7.28 3.39 -0.07
C SER A 35 -6.75 4.72 -0.61
N ARG A 36 -7.13 5.82 0.05
CA ARG A 36 -6.57 7.15 -0.18
C ARG A 36 -6.24 7.78 1.17
N VAL A 37 -5.06 8.38 1.25
CA VAL A 37 -4.56 9.03 2.46
C VAL A 37 -4.23 10.47 2.12
N LEU A 38 -4.73 11.41 2.93
CA LEU A 38 -4.32 12.81 2.90
C LEU A 38 -3.28 13.01 4.02
N CYS A 39 -2.08 13.45 3.63
CA CYS A 39 -1.05 13.86 4.59
C CYS A 39 -0.96 15.38 4.59
N VAL A 40 -1.20 16.00 5.75
CA VAL A 40 -1.07 17.45 5.92
C VAL A 40 0.31 17.75 6.50
N GLY A 41 1.20 18.22 5.63
CA GLY A 41 2.59 18.56 5.96
C GLY A 41 3.58 17.46 5.59
N ALA A 42 4.62 17.83 4.84
CA ALA A 42 5.69 16.96 4.37
C ALA A 42 7.06 17.30 5.02
N GLY A 43 7.04 17.71 6.28
CA GLY A 43 8.23 18.01 7.08
C GLY A 43 8.81 16.78 7.77
N GLY A 44 9.48 16.97 8.92
CA GLY A 44 10.19 15.89 9.63
C GLY A 44 9.33 14.68 10.04
N LEU A 45 8.02 14.87 10.26
CA LEU A 45 7.08 13.79 10.56
C LEU A 45 6.41 13.22 9.31
N GLY A 46 6.04 14.08 8.35
CA GLY A 46 5.35 13.67 7.13
C GLY A 46 6.24 12.89 6.17
N SER A 47 7.51 13.27 6.06
CA SER A 47 8.47 12.63 5.16
C SER A 47 8.65 11.12 5.44
N PRO A 48 8.98 10.66 6.67
CA PRO A 48 9.09 9.23 6.94
C PRO A 48 7.75 8.50 6.80
N LEU A 49 6.64 9.11 7.21
CA LEU A 49 5.30 8.52 7.07
C LEU A 49 4.95 8.26 5.60
N LEU A 50 5.18 9.25 4.73
CA LEU A 50 4.92 9.13 3.30
C LEU A 50 5.83 8.10 2.63
N MET A 51 7.10 7.98 3.04
CA MET A 51 8.00 6.94 2.54
C MET A 51 7.46 5.54 2.80
N TYR A 52 6.98 5.27 4.02
CA TYR A 52 6.41 3.96 4.34
C TYR A 52 5.09 3.72 3.61
N LEU A 53 4.20 4.70 3.56
CA LEU A 53 2.92 4.58 2.82
C LEU A 53 3.13 4.33 1.32
N ALA A 54 4.12 4.97 0.71
CA ALA A 54 4.45 4.75 -0.70
C ALA A 54 5.09 3.38 -0.95
N ALA A 55 5.84 2.84 0.03
CA ALA A 55 6.46 1.52 -0.08
C ALA A 55 5.45 0.37 0.14
N THR A 56 4.43 0.58 0.96
CA THR A 56 3.40 -0.43 1.26
C THR A 56 2.19 -0.36 0.34
N GLY A 57 1.98 0.77 -0.36
CA GLY A 57 0.92 0.95 -1.35
C GLY A 57 1.16 0.18 -2.62
#